data_AF-A0A951CE75-F1
#
_entry.id   AF-A0A951CE75-F1
#
_cell.length_a   1.000
_cell.length_b   1.000
_cell.length_c   1.000
_cell.angle_alpha   90.00
_cell.angle_beta   90.00
_cell.angle_gamma   90.00
#
_symmetry.space_group_name_H-M   'P 1'
#
loop_
_entity.id
_entity.type
_entity.pdbx_description
1 polymer ?
#
loop_
_entity_poly.entity_id
_entity_poly.type
_entity_poly.pdbx_seq_one_letter_code
_entity_poly.pdbx_strand_id
1 'polypeptide(L)'
;MEEIAASERATWMGQAPHNPYVLLAQQSLFDPTRAPAGKHTVWAYCHVPNGWNRSALDQIETQIERFAPGFRECVLARAAHNPRQMELWDENLVGGDVVGGAMTPAQFALRPTWRLYGTPLKGVYLCSSSTPPAGSVHGMCGYWAAQWAVADLKKRVGR
;
A
#
# COMPACT_ATOMS: atom_id res chain seq x y z
N MET A 1 -12.79 17.53 1.30
CA MET A 1 -11.34 17.52 1.60
C MET A 1 -11.06 17.47 3.11
N GLU A 2 -11.80 18.22 3.94
CA GLU A 2 -11.58 18.22 5.40
C GLU A 2 -11.73 16.84 6.07
N GLU A 3 -12.76 16.06 5.72
CA GLU A 3 -12.96 14.71 6.28
C GLU A 3 -11.79 13.76 5.95
N ILE A 4 -11.25 13.83 4.72
CA ILE A 4 -10.08 13.06 4.31
C ILE A 4 -8.87 13.45 5.17
N ALA A 5 -8.59 14.75 5.28
CA ALA A 5 -7.47 15.24 6.08
C ALA A 5 -7.62 14.88 7.57
N ALA A 6 -8.84 14.87 8.11
CA ALA A 6 -9.12 14.45 9.47
C ALA A 6 -8.88 12.94 9.67
N SER A 7 -9.33 12.10 8.75
CA SER A 7 -9.08 10.65 8.74
C SER A 7 -7.58 10.35 8.76
N GLU A 8 -6.82 10.94 7.83
CA GLU A 8 -5.37 10.73 7.73
C GLU A 8 -4.63 11.20 8.99
N ARG A 9 -5.05 12.35 9.54
CA ARG A 9 -4.46 12.88 10.79
C ARG A 9 -4.75 11.99 11.99
N ALA A 10 -5.96 11.43 12.10
CA ALA A 10 -6.29 10.51 13.18
C ALA A 10 -5.39 9.27 13.14
N THR A 11 -5.24 8.67 11.95
CA THR A 11 -4.34 7.53 11.74
C THR A 11 -2.89 7.87 12.08
N TRP A 12 -2.41 9.04 11.66
CA TRP A 12 -1.06 9.52 12.01
C TRP A 12 -0.85 9.65 13.52
N MET A 13 -1.89 10.04 14.26
CA MET A 13 -1.88 10.16 15.72
C MET A 13 -2.14 8.82 16.44
N GLY A 14 -2.17 7.69 15.71
CA GLY A 14 -2.38 6.36 16.28
C GLY A 14 -3.83 6.04 16.62
N GLN A 15 -4.79 6.80 16.08
CA GLN A 15 -6.22 6.61 16.33
C GLN A 15 -6.90 5.97 15.12
N ALA A 16 -7.88 5.10 15.37
CA ALA A 16 -8.70 4.55 14.29
C ALA A 16 -9.66 5.63 13.75
N PRO A 17 -9.75 5.83 12.44
CA PRO A 17 -10.68 6.81 11.87
C PRO A 17 -12.12 6.33 12.02
N HIS A 18 -13.02 7.24 12.45
CA HIS A 18 -14.46 6.95 12.53
C HIS A 18 -15.10 6.93 11.12
N ASN A 19 -14.83 7.97 10.33
CA ASN A 19 -15.19 8.06 8.91
C ASN A 19 -13.91 7.98 8.08
N PRO A 20 -13.41 6.77 7.75
CA PRO A 20 -12.17 6.62 7.01
C PRO A 20 -12.26 7.22 5.60
N TYR A 21 -11.13 7.73 5.11
CA TYR A 21 -10.94 7.84 3.66
C TYR A 21 -10.81 6.42 3.08
N VAL A 22 -11.81 6.03 2.28
CA VAL A 22 -11.87 4.70 1.65
C VAL A 22 -11.46 4.83 0.19
N LEU A 23 -10.41 4.12 -0.18
CA LEU A 23 -10.07 3.86 -1.57
C LEU A 23 -10.83 2.61 -2.00
N LEU A 24 -11.64 2.75 -3.06
CA LEU A 24 -12.53 1.71 -3.55
C LEU A 24 -12.32 1.51 -5.05
N ALA A 25 -12.25 0.25 -5.47
CA ALA A 25 -12.16 -0.14 -6.87
C ALA A 25 -13.09 -1.31 -7.18
N GLN A 26 -13.68 -1.29 -8.38
CA GLN A 26 -14.56 -2.34 -8.89
C GLN A 26 -14.04 -2.80 -10.26
N GLN A 27 -13.11 -3.77 -10.24
CA GLN A 27 -12.38 -4.20 -11.44
C GLN A 27 -13.27 -4.96 -12.42
N SER A 28 -14.32 -5.62 -11.94
CA SER A 28 -15.26 -6.41 -12.76
C SER A 28 -16.01 -5.60 -13.83
N LEU A 29 -16.00 -4.26 -13.74
CA LEU A 29 -16.54 -3.39 -14.79
C LEU A 29 -15.64 -3.33 -16.05
N PHE A 30 -14.36 -3.64 -15.89
CA PHE A 30 -13.35 -3.60 -16.97
C PHE A 30 -12.89 -4.99 -17.38
N ASP A 31 -12.95 -5.95 -16.46
CA ASP A 31 -12.67 -7.36 -16.73
C ASP A 31 -13.79 -8.25 -16.15
N PRO A 32 -14.77 -8.66 -16.97
CA PRO A 32 -15.90 -9.45 -16.51
C PRO A 32 -15.50 -10.84 -16.01
N THR A 33 -14.30 -11.34 -16.31
CA THR A 33 -13.82 -12.64 -15.81
C THR A 33 -13.52 -12.61 -14.31
N ARG A 34 -13.42 -11.42 -13.71
CA ARG A 34 -13.17 -11.22 -12.27
C ARG A 34 -14.37 -11.54 -11.38
N ALA A 35 -15.57 -11.73 -11.94
CA ALA A 35 -16.78 -12.03 -11.18
C ALA A 35 -17.70 -13.00 -11.94
N PRO A 36 -18.54 -13.79 -11.23
CA PRO A 36 -19.64 -14.52 -11.86
C PRO A 36 -20.58 -13.57 -12.63
N ALA A 37 -21.31 -14.11 -13.61
CA ALA A 37 -22.26 -13.33 -14.40
C ALA A 37 -23.29 -12.61 -13.52
N GLY A 38 -23.47 -11.31 -13.77
CA GLY A 38 -24.39 -10.45 -13.00
C GLY A 38 -23.92 -10.11 -11.58
N LYS A 39 -22.66 -10.41 -11.22
CA LYS A 39 -22.04 -10.07 -9.93
C LYS A 39 -20.83 -9.16 -10.13
N HIS A 40 -20.35 -8.59 -9.03
CA HIS A 40 -19.18 -7.72 -9.02
C HIS A 40 -18.23 -8.07 -7.88
N THR A 41 -16.93 -7.89 -8.12
CA THR A 41 -15.91 -7.83 -7.06
C THR A 41 -15.62 -6.37 -6.72
N VAL A 42 -15.57 -6.08 -5.43
CA VAL A 42 -15.14 -4.78 -4.88
C VAL A 42 -13.89 -5.01 -4.06
N TRP A 43 -12.89 -4.17 -4.26
CA TRP A 43 -11.72 -4.05 -3.40
C TRP A 43 -11.76 -2.69 -2.73
N ALA A 44 -11.55 -2.66 -1.43
CA ALA A 44 -11.49 -1.41 -0.68
C ALA A 44 -10.48 -1.49 0.44
N TYR A 45 -9.86 -0.36 0.77
CA TYR A 45 -9.05 -0.22 1.98
C TYR A 45 -9.12 1.22 2.50
N CYS A 46 -8.70 1.39 3.76
CA CYS A 46 -8.46 2.67 4.38
C CYS A 46 -7.15 2.64 5.18
N HIS A 47 -6.64 3.81 5.56
CA HIS A 47 -5.48 3.88 6.43
C HIS A 47 -5.87 3.73 7.90
N VAL A 48 -5.06 2.96 8.63
CA VAL A 48 -5.18 2.68 10.06
C VAL A 48 -3.79 2.74 10.68
N PRO A 49 -3.65 2.85 12.02
CA PRO A 49 -2.33 2.89 12.65
C PRO A 49 -1.46 1.69 12.29
N ASN A 50 -0.14 1.89 12.15
CA ASN A 50 0.80 0.79 11.90
C ASN A 50 0.73 -0.25 13.03
N GLY A 51 0.72 -1.53 12.67
CA GLY A 51 0.60 -2.64 13.62
C GLY A 51 -0.77 -2.78 14.29
N TRP A 52 -1.79 -2.05 13.83
CA TRP A 52 -3.13 -2.13 14.41
C TRP A 52 -3.73 -3.53 14.21
N ASN A 53 -4.20 -4.13 15.32
CA ASN A 53 -4.72 -5.50 15.33
C ASN A 53 -6.25 -5.57 15.46
N ARG A 54 -6.97 -4.58 14.91
CA ARG A 54 -8.44 -4.58 14.85
C ARG A 54 -8.88 -4.48 13.40
N SER A 55 -10.13 -4.87 13.13
CA SER A 55 -10.72 -4.75 11.80
C SER A 55 -11.22 -3.33 11.55
N ALA A 56 -11.02 -2.81 10.33
CA ALA A 56 -11.68 -1.60 9.82
C ALA A 56 -12.92 -1.91 8.96
N LEU A 57 -13.32 -3.18 8.86
CA LEU A 57 -14.38 -3.62 7.94
C LEU A 57 -15.69 -2.85 8.18
N ASP A 58 -16.14 -2.75 9.42
CA ASP A 58 -17.39 -2.07 9.74
C ASP A 58 -17.34 -0.57 9.41
N GLN A 59 -16.20 0.09 9.64
CA GLN A 59 -16.02 1.50 9.27
C GLN A 59 -16.02 1.67 7.75
N ILE A 60 -15.34 0.78 7.02
CA ILE A 60 -15.32 0.80 5.55
C ILE A 60 -16.73 0.61 5.00
N GLU A 61 -17.45 -0.42 5.43
CA GLU A 61 -18.82 -0.67 4.95
C GLU A 61 -19.77 0.46 5.33
N THR A 62 -19.61 1.07 6.51
CA THR A 62 -20.45 2.20 6.94
C THR A 62 -20.23 3.40 6.05
N GLN A 63 -18.96 3.67 5.73
CA GLN A 63 -18.61 4.77 4.86
C GLN A 63 -19.11 4.53 3.43
N ILE A 64 -19.02 3.30 2.90
CA ILE A 64 -19.57 2.96 1.59
C ILE A 64 -21.10 3.10 1.59
N GLU A 65 -21.79 2.52 2.57
CA GLU A 65 -23.26 2.58 2.71
C GLU A 65 -23.79 4.02 2.73
N ARG A 66 -23.07 4.94 3.40
CA ARG A 66 -23.39 6.36 3.44
C ARG A 66 -23.46 7.01 2.05
N PHE A 67 -22.65 6.55 1.10
CA PHE A 67 -22.62 7.06 -0.28
C PHE A 67 -23.32 6.15 -1.30
N ALA A 68 -23.55 4.89 -0.95
CA ALA A 68 -24.25 3.89 -1.76
C ALA A 68 -25.22 3.09 -0.88
N PRO A 69 -26.41 3.64 -0.56
CA PRO A 69 -27.41 2.95 0.25
C PRO A 69 -27.85 1.62 -0.38
N GLY A 70 -28.00 0.59 0.44
CA GLY A 70 -28.27 -0.79 0.02
C GLY A 70 -27.01 -1.59 -0.33
N PHE A 71 -25.81 -1.01 -0.19
CA PHE A 71 -24.55 -1.70 -0.47
C PHE A 71 -24.41 -2.99 0.33
N ARG A 72 -24.67 -2.94 1.64
CA ARG A 72 -24.52 -4.11 2.52
C ARG A 72 -25.43 -5.27 2.15
N GLU A 73 -26.61 -4.98 1.64
CA GLU A 73 -27.58 -5.99 1.18
C GLU A 73 -27.09 -6.73 -0.06
N CYS A 74 -26.20 -6.11 -0.85
CA CYS A 74 -25.61 -6.70 -2.04
C CYS A 74 -24.37 -7.58 -1.74
N VAL A 75 -23.84 -7.56 -0.52
CA VAL A 75 -22.59 -8.26 -0.17
C VAL A 75 -22.83 -9.76 0.04
N LEU A 76 -22.39 -10.57 -0.93
CA LEU A 76 -22.51 -12.03 -0.87
C LEU A 76 -21.44 -12.70 0.00
N ALA A 77 -20.22 -12.16 0.00
CA ALA A 77 -19.07 -12.70 0.73
C ALA A 77 -18.05 -11.60 1.01
N ARG A 78 -17.22 -11.81 2.03
CA ARG A 78 -16.19 -10.87 2.48
C ARG A 78 -14.87 -11.59 2.72
N ALA A 79 -13.77 -10.96 2.33
CA ALA A 79 -12.43 -11.33 2.76
C ALA A 79 -11.73 -10.06 3.24
N ALA A 80 -11.48 -9.98 4.56
CA ALA A 80 -10.91 -8.80 5.19
C ALA A 80 -9.64 -9.19 5.96
N HIS A 81 -8.63 -8.33 5.88
CA HIS A 81 -7.37 -8.49 6.60
C HIS A 81 -7.10 -7.19 7.36
N ASN A 82 -6.80 -7.32 8.65
CA ASN A 82 -6.22 -6.23 9.42
C ASN A 82 -4.69 -6.15 9.15
N PRO A 83 -4.01 -5.06 9.57
CA PRO A 83 -2.58 -4.91 9.38
C PRO A 83 -1.75 -6.09 9.90
N ARG A 84 -2.10 -6.66 11.05
CA ARG A 84 -1.40 -7.82 11.61
C ARG A 84 -1.55 -9.07 10.75
N GLN A 85 -2.73 -9.31 10.20
CA GLN A 85 -2.99 -10.42 9.29
C GLN A 85 -2.28 -10.23 7.95
N MET A 86 -2.16 -8.99 7.47
CA MET A 86 -1.37 -8.68 6.27
C MET A 86 0.12 -9.00 6.49
N GLU A 87 0.69 -8.61 7.63
CA GLU A 87 2.08 -8.95 7.98
C GLU A 87 2.31 -10.45 8.12
N LEU A 88 1.34 -11.19 8.68
CA LEU A 88 1.41 -12.65 8.78
C LEU A 88 1.31 -13.35 7.41
N TRP A 89 0.64 -12.72 6.45
CA TRP A 89 0.52 -13.22 5.08
C TRP A 89 1.77 -12.92 4.25
N ASP A 90 2.37 -11.76 4.44
CA ASP A 90 3.61 -11.33 3.80
C ASP A 90 4.48 -10.58 4.82
N GLU A 91 5.60 -11.20 5.22
CA GLU A 91 6.53 -10.66 6.21
C GLU A 91 7.16 -9.32 5.79
N ASN A 92 7.11 -8.98 4.49
CA ASN A 92 7.54 -7.69 3.99
C ASN A 92 6.58 -6.54 4.38
N LEU A 93 5.34 -6.85 4.74
CA LEU A 93 4.31 -5.89 5.14
C LEU A 93 4.33 -5.62 6.64
N VAL A 94 5.49 -5.20 7.18
CA VAL A 94 5.68 -4.95 8.61
C VAL A 94 4.62 -3.97 9.15
N GLY A 95 3.82 -4.42 10.12
CA GLY A 95 2.70 -3.65 10.67
C GLY A 95 1.61 -3.33 9.66
N GLY A 96 1.50 -4.09 8.56
CA GLY A 96 0.56 -3.91 7.44
C GLY A 96 0.94 -2.82 6.45
N ASP A 97 2.18 -2.33 6.47
CA ASP A 97 2.63 -1.22 5.63
C ASP A 97 3.03 -1.66 4.22
N VAL A 98 2.18 -1.34 3.23
CA VAL A 98 2.41 -1.66 1.81
C VAL A 98 3.45 -0.77 1.12
N VAL A 99 3.81 0.36 1.73
CA VAL A 99 4.78 1.33 1.19
C VAL A 99 6.17 1.10 1.78
N GLY A 100 6.27 0.40 2.92
CA GLY A 100 7.54 0.16 3.61
C GLY A 100 8.02 1.37 4.42
N GLY A 101 7.08 2.13 4.98
CA GLY A 101 7.28 3.17 6.00
C GLY A 101 6.41 4.41 5.79
N ALA A 102 6.64 5.44 6.63
CA ALA A 102 6.07 6.79 6.49
C ALA A 102 6.79 7.71 5.48
N MET A 103 6.04 8.46 4.65
CA MET A 103 6.59 9.43 3.69
C MET A 103 7.03 10.76 4.35
N THR A 104 7.89 10.70 5.36
CA THR A 104 8.49 11.89 5.99
C THR A 104 9.73 12.34 5.20
N PRO A 105 10.14 13.63 5.27
CA PRO A 105 11.35 14.10 4.58
C PRO A 105 12.61 13.29 4.95
N ALA A 106 12.73 12.92 6.23
CA ALA A 106 13.85 12.12 6.72
C ALA A 106 13.84 10.69 6.13
N GLN A 107 12.69 10.01 6.14
CA GLN A 107 12.59 8.69 5.51
C GLN A 107 12.77 8.78 4.00
N PHE A 108 12.22 9.79 3.33
CA PHE A 108 12.41 9.96 1.89
C PHE A 108 13.89 10.10 1.50
N ALA A 109 14.67 10.85 2.28
CA ALA A 109 16.11 11.03 2.03
C ALA A 109 16.97 9.80 2.35
N LEU A 110 16.54 8.94 3.28
CA LEU A 110 17.33 7.83 3.82
C LEU A 110 16.79 6.44 3.48
N ARG A 111 15.72 6.36 2.68
CA ARG A 111 15.04 5.10 2.31
C ARG A 111 15.79 4.30 1.25
N PRO A 112 15.85 2.96 1.40
CA PRO A 112 15.87 2.22 2.67
C PRO A 112 17.25 2.32 3.34
N THR A 113 18.25 2.80 2.60
CA THR A 113 19.61 3.04 3.08
C THR A 113 20.17 4.32 2.46
N TRP A 114 21.24 4.86 3.04
CA TRP A 114 22.01 5.98 2.46
C TRP A 114 22.64 5.67 1.08
N ARG A 115 22.65 4.39 0.67
CA ARG A 115 23.19 3.93 -0.63
C ARG A 115 22.11 3.87 -1.72
N LEU A 116 20.91 4.38 -1.41
CA LEU A 116 19.74 4.39 -2.30
C LEU A 116 19.40 2.97 -2.76
N TYR A 117 19.69 2.63 -4.01
CA TYR A 117 19.42 1.33 -4.61
C TYR A 117 20.54 0.30 -4.39
N GLY A 118 21.72 0.71 -3.91
CA GLY A 118 22.85 -0.18 -3.69
C GLY A 118 22.82 -0.89 -2.33
N THR A 119 23.47 -2.05 -2.24
CA THR A 119 23.68 -2.77 -0.98
C THR A 119 25.18 -2.89 -0.64
N PRO A 120 25.55 -3.31 0.59
CA PRO A 120 26.92 -3.74 0.93
C PRO A 120 27.47 -4.84 0.03
N LEU A 121 26.60 -5.69 -0.53
CA LEU A 121 26.99 -6.80 -1.38
C LEU A 121 27.20 -6.33 -2.83
N LYS A 122 28.33 -6.71 -3.41
CA LYS A 122 28.67 -6.39 -4.79
C LYS A 122 27.69 -7.07 -5.75
N GLY A 123 27.11 -6.30 -6.67
CA GLY A 123 26.19 -6.81 -7.68
C GLY A 123 24.76 -7.05 -7.19
N VAL A 124 24.43 -6.65 -5.96
CA VAL A 124 23.09 -6.79 -5.38
C VAL A 124 22.48 -5.40 -5.17
N TYR A 125 21.25 -5.21 -5.66
CA TYR A 125 20.53 -3.94 -5.68
C TYR A 125 19.10 -4.11 -5.16
N LEU A 126 18.54 -3.05 -4.61
CA LEU A 126 17.17 -2.97 -4.12
C LEU A 126 16.29 -2.31 -5.18
N CYS A 127 15.12 -2.89 -5.45
CA CYS A 127 14.19 -2.44 -6.49
C CYS A 127 12.72 -2.40 -6.06
N SER A 128 12.44 -2.53 -4.76
CA SER A 128 11.09 -2.59 -4.21
C SER A 128 10.50 -1.20 -3.89
N SER A 129 9.26 -1.17 -3.42
CA SER A 129 8.56 0.01 -2.88
C SER A 129 9.32 0.74 -1.77
N SER A 130 10.25 0.06 -1.09
CA SER A 130 11.07 0.65 -0.03
C SER A 130 12.18 1.58 -0.56
N THR A 131 12.44 1.57 -1.88
CA THR A 131 13.41 2.47 -2.54
C THR A 131 12.72 3.72 -3.09
N PRO A 132 13.45 4.86 -3.30
CA PRO A 132 12.88 6.02 -3.95
C PRO A 132 12.28 5.67 -5.33
N PRO A 133 11.21 6.32 -5.80
CA PRO A 133 10.45 7.42 -5.19
C PRO A 133 9.38 6.97 -4.16
N ALA A 134 9.56 5.82 -3.51
CA ALA A 134 8.64 5.11 -2.60
C ALA A 134 7.68 4.14 -3.32
N GLY A 135 6.74 3.58 -2.57
CA GLY A 135 5.78 2.58 -3.07
C GLY A 135 4.75 3.15 -4.04
N SER A 136 3.89 2.24 -4.52
CA SER A 136 2.93 2.36 -5.63
C SER A 136 3.36 1.58 -6.88
N VAL A 137 2.46 1.46 -7.85
CA VAL A 137 2.57 0.59 -9.03
C VAL A 137 3.05 1.38 -10.25
N HIS A 138 4.15 2.12 -10.11
CA HIS A 138 4.69 2.98 -11.17
C HIS A 138 5.97 2.43 -11.85
N GLY A 139 6.56 1.33 -11.36
CA GLY A 139 7.73 0.67 -11.96
C GLY A 139 9.10 1.39 -11.81
N MET A 140 9.11 2.66 -11.40
CA MET A 140 10.35 3.46 -11.26
C MET A 140 11.41 2.86 -10.31
N CYS A 141 11.02 2.17 -9.23
CA CYS A 141 11.99 1.55 -8.32
C CYS A 141 12.87 0.52 -9.05
N GLY A 142 12.24 -0.33 -9.88
CA GLY A 142 12.94 -1.28 -10.75
C GLY A 142 13.78 -0.59 -11.82
N TYR A 143 13.22 0.44 -12.46
CA TYR A 143 13.96 1.22 -13.46
C TYR A 143 15.25 1.83 -12.90
N TRP A 144 15.17 2.50 -11.75
CA TRP A 144 16.33 3.15 -11.15
C TRP A 144 17.35 2.17 -10.58
N ALA A 145 16.89 1.05 -10.01
CA ALA A 145 17.78 -0.03 -9.59
C ALA A 145 18.60 -0.58 -10.77
N ALA A 146 17.96 -0.79 -11.93
CA ALA A 146 18.63 -1.22 -13.14
C ALA A 146 19.67 -0.20 -13.64
N GLN A 147 19.32 1.09 -13.64
CA GLN A 147 20.26 2.16 -13.98
C GLN A 147 21.46 2.20 -13.03
N TRP A 148 21.22 2.00 -11.74
CA TRP A 148 22.28 1.91 -10.73
C TRP A 148 23.23 0.74 -11.00
N ALA A 149 22.66 -0.42 -11.33
CA ALA A 149 23.43 -1.62 -11.66
C ALA A 149 24.31 -1.44 -12.89
N VAL A 150 23.77 -0.84 -13.95
CA VAL A 150 24.53 -0.52 -15.18
C VAL A 150 25.68 0.45 -14.87
N ALA A 151 25.43 1.48 -14.06
CA ALA A 151 26.47 2.45 -13.70
C ALA A 151 27.60 1.82 -12.88
N ASP A 152 27.27 0.94 -11.94
CA ASP A 152 28.26 0.23 -11.12
C ASP A 152 29.07 -0.79 -11.96
N LEU A 153 28.42 -1.52 -12.87
CA LEU A 153 29.11 -2.42 -13.81
C LEU A 153 30.13 -1.68 -14.68
N LYS A 154 29.77 -0.52 -15.23
CA LYS A 154 30.70 0.31 -16.03
C LYS A 154 31.94 0.71 -15.24
N LYS A 155 31.79 1.06 -13.96
CA LYS A 155 32.91 1.40 -13.07
C LYS A 155 33.83 0.21 -12.76
N ARG A 156 33.30 -1.02 -12.81
CA ARG A 156 34.08 -2.24 -12.58
C ARG A 156 34.84 -2.70 -13.80
N VAL A 157 34.24 -2.59 -14.99
CA VAL A 157 34.86 -3.02 -16.26
C VAL A 157 35.90 -2.00 -16.76
N GLY A 158 35.71 -0.71 -16.44
CA GLY A 158 36.69 0.34 -16.76
C GLY A 158 37.89 0.44 -15.80
N ARG A 159 38.01 -0.50 -14.85
CA ARG A 159 39.12 -0.65 -13.90
C ARG A 159 39.88 -1.93 -14.22
#